data_AF-A0A9D1ALX1-F1
#
_entry.id   AF-A0A9D1ALX1-F1
#
_cell.length_a   1.000
_cell.length_b   1.000
_cell.length_c   1.000
_cell.angle_alpha   90.00
_cell.angle_beta   90.00
_cell.angle_gamma   90.00
#
_symmetry.space_group_name_H-M   'P 1'
#
loop_
_entity.id
_entity.type
_entity.pdbx_description
1 polymer ?
#
loop_
_entity_poly.entity_id
_entity_poly.type
_entity_poly.pdbx_seq_one_letter_code
_entity_poly.pdbx_strand_id
1 'polypeptide(L)' 'MTYKEILKLREGAHVVSVNTETCMAVRLREGFTLTTILPERKLLIQCYSERAHLLWQDTVEDVFSSGKGREV' A
#
# COMPACT_ATOMS: atom_id res chain seq x y z
N MET A 1 7.27 -10.53 -0.92
CA MET A 1 6.12 -11.23 -1.52
C MET A 1 5.73 -10.56 -2.84
N THR A 2 5.03 -11.28 -3.71
CA THR A 2 4.47 -10.78 -4.97
C THR A 2 3.02 -10.33 -4.79
N TYR A 3 2.49 -9.55 -5.72
CA TYR A 3 1.08 -9.14 -5.75
C TYR A 3 0.10 -10.32 -5.69
N LYS A 4 0.44 -11.45 -6.33
CA LYS A 4 -0.40 -12.66 -6.29
C LYS A 4 -0.37 -13.37 -4.93
N GLU A 5 0.69 -13.19 -4.16
CA GLU A 5 0.76 -13.75 -2.81
C GLU A 5 -0.12 -12.97 -1.83
N ILE A 6 -0.37 -11.68 -2.07
CA ILE A 6 -1.25 -10.85 -1.24
C ILE A 6 -2.70 -11.35 -1.30
N LEU A 7 -3.13 -11.84 -2.46
CA LEU A 7 -4.47 -12.42 -2.63
C LEU A 7 -4.71 -13.67 -1.77
N LYS A 8 -3.64 -14.36 -1.34
CA LYS A 8 -3.71 -15.54 -0.47
C LYS A 8 -3.86 -15.17 1.01
N LEU A 9 -3.67 -13.90 1.38
CA LEU A 9 -3.93 -13.43 2.72
C LEU A 9 -5.42 -13.51 3.04
N ARG A 10 -5.74 -13.62 4.32
CA ARG A 10 -7.12 -13.47 4.78
C ARG A 10 -7.58 -12.03 4.55
N GLU A 11 -8.87 -11.84 4.38
CA GLU A 11 -9.45 -10.49 4.34
C GLU A 11 -9.05 -9.69 5.59
N GLY A 12 -8.69 -8.42 5.39
CA GLY A 12 -8.18 -7.54 6.45
C GLY A 12 -6.94 -6.75 6.05
N ALA A 13 -6.39 -6.01 7.02
CA ALA A 13 -5.20 -5.19 6.85
C ALA A 13 -3.94 -5.94 7.30
N HIS A 14 -2.88 -5.85 6.50
CA HIS A 14 -1.61 -6.54 6.69
C HIS A 14 -0.45 -5.61 6.38
N VAL A 15 0.60 -5.66 7.19
CA VAL A 15 1.89 -5.06 6.83
C VAL A 15 2.69 -6.11 6.07
N VAL A 16 3.09 -5.81 4.85
CA VAL A 16 3.74 -6.74 3.94
C VAL A 16 4.96 -6.11 3.29
N SER A 17 5.94 -6.94 2.90
CA SER A 17 7.06 -6.47 2.07
C SER A 17 6.88 -6.95 0.63
N VAL A 18 6.58 -6.03 -0.29
CA VAL A 18 6.41 -6.32 -1.72
C VAL A 18 7.62 -5.80 -2.47
N ASN A 19 8.34 -6.68 -3.18
CA ASN A 19 9.55 -6.30 -3.94
C ASN A 19 10.52 -5.39 -3.16
N THR A 20 10.79 -5.72 -1.89
CA THR A 20 11.66 -4.98 -0.93
C THR A 20 11.08 -3.70 -0.32
N GLU A 21 9.92 -3.25 -0.77
CA GLU A 21 9.19 -2.12 -0.17
C GLU A 21 8.23 -2.61 0.90
N THR A 22 8.17 -1.92 2.04
CA THR A 22 7.18 -2.21 3.09
C THR A 22 5.89 -1.44 2.81
N CYS A 23 4.80 -2.16 2.65
CA CYS A 23 3.49 -1.63 2.29
C CYS A 23 2.45 -2.06 3.32
N MET A 24 1.41 -1.26 3.44
CA MET A 24 0.15 -1.70 4.02
C MET A 24 -0.71 -2.30 2.91
N ALA A 25 -1.06 -3.57 3.02
CA ALA A 25 -2.01 -4.24 2.15
C ALA A 25 -3.36 -4.37 2.84
N VAL A 26 -4.42 -3.88 2.21
CA VAL A 26 -5.81 -4.15 2.63
C VAL A 26 -6.38 -5.19 1.68
N ARG A 27 -6.45 -6.44 2.14
CA ARG A 27 -7.08 -7.54 1.40
C ARG A 27 -8.59 -7.44 1.55
N LEU A 28 -9.27 -7.20 0.44
CA LEU A 28 -10.73 -7.22 0.33
C LEU A 28 -11.18 -8.59 -0.18
N ARG A 29 -12.48 -8.86 -0.34
CA ARG A 29 -12.94 -10.10 -1.00
C ARG A 29 -12.46 -10.17 -2.46
N GLU A 30 -12.66 -9.09 -3.21
CA GLU A 30 -12.50 -9.03 -4.67
C GLU A 30 -11.21 -8.34 -5.15
N GLY A 31 -10.18 -8.30 -4.30
CA GLY A 31 -8.90 -7.71 -4.65
C GLY A 31 -8.15 -7.23 -3.42
N PHE A 32 -7.28 -6.24 -3.61
CA PHE A 32 -6.59 -5.60 -2.50
C PHE A 32 -6.14 -4.20 -2.86
N THR A 33 -5.95 -3.38 -1.84
CA THR A 33 -5.29 -2.08 -1.96
C THR A 33 -3.89 -2.18 -1.35
N LEU A 34 -2.91 -1.56 -1.99
CA LEU A 34 -1.60 -1.31 -1.41
C LEU A 34 -1.44 0.17 -1.12
N THR A 35 -0.92 0.47 0.06
CA THR A 35 -0.49 1.80 0.44
C THR A 35 0.99 1.74 0.81
N THR A 36 1.79 2.52 0.10
CA THR A 36 3.23 2.63 0.33
C THR A 36 3.57 4.05 0.71
N ILE A 37 4.39 4.21 1.74
CA ILE A 37 4.91 5.52 2.13
C ILE A 37 6.01 5.89 1.13
N LEU A 38 5.85 7.04 0.49
CA LEU A 38 6.85 7.65 -0.38
C LEU A 38 7.61 8.74 0.38
N PRO A 39 8.78 9.17 -0.13
CA PRO A 39 9.46 10.36 0.35
C PRO A 39 8.55 11.61 0.34
N GLU A 40 8.99 12.67 1.03
CA GLU A 40 8.30 13.96 1.06
C GLU A 40 6.87 13.90 1.62
N ARG A 41 6.58 12.95 2.52
CA ARG A 41 5.26 12.79 3.14
C ARG A 41 4.17 12.55 2.08
N LYS A 42 4.41 11.60 1.19
CA LYS A 42 3.42 11.17 0.19
C LYS A 42 3.06 9.72 0.44
N LEU A 43 1.84 9.36 0.08
CA LEU A 43 1.37 7.97 0.06
C LEU A 43 1.03 7.60 -1.38
N LEU A 44 1.58 6.49 -1.84
CA LEU A 44 1.13 5.85 -3.07
C LEU A 44 0.04 4.85 -2.72
N ILE A 45 -1.15 5.02 -3.31
CA ILE A 45 -2.28 4.11 -3.16
C ILE A 45 -2.51 3.39 -4.48
N GLN A 46 -2.59 2.07 -4.46
CA GLN A 46 -2.78 1.24 -5.64
C GLN A 46 -3.89 0.22 -5.39
N CYS A 47 -4.89 0.17 -6.26
CA CYS A 47 -6.00 -0.77 -6.17
C CYS A 47 -5.84 -1.87 -7.22
N TYR A 48 -5.89 -3.11 -6.77
CA TYR A 48 -5.73 -4.30 -7.61
C TYR A 48 -6.98 -5.18 -7.56
N SER A 49 -7.30 -5.79 -8.71
CA SER A 49 -8.37 -6.78 -8.82
C SER A 49 -8.00 -8.12 -8.16
N GLU A 50 -8.97 -9.03 -8.08
CA GLU A 50 -8.76 -10.44 -7.71
C GLU A 50 -7.75 -11.20 -8.60
N ARG A 51 -7.38 -10.64 -9.76
CA ARG A 51 -6.35 -11.21 -10.66
C ARG A 51 -5.00 -10.51 -10.53
N ALA A 52 -4.85 -9.63 -9.54
CA ALA A 52 -3.70 -8.76 -9.35
C ALA A 52 -3.41 -7.83 -10.54
N HIS A 53 -4.45 -7.41 -11.26
CA HIS A 53 -4.34 -6.35 -12.26
C HIS A 53 -4.55 -5.00 -11.58
N LEU A 54 -3.68 -4.03 -11.86
CA LEU A 54 -3.83 -2.66 -11.38
C LEU A 54 -5.08 -2.05 -12.03
N LEU A 55 -6.03 -1.65 -11.20
CA LEU A 55 -7.27 -0.99 -11.61
C LEU A 55 -7.15 0.52 -11.53
N TRP A 56 -6.48 1.01 -10.49
CA TRP A 56 -6.32 2.43 -10.21
C TRP A 56 -5.11 2.68 -9.33
N GLN A 57 -4.49 3.85 -9.49
CA GLN A 57 -3.47 4.33 -8.56
C GLN A 57 -3.53 5.85 -8.44
N ASP A 58 -3.09 6.35 -7.29
CA ASP A 58 -2.89 7.78 -7.06
C ASP A 58 -1.85 8.03 -5.99
N THR A 59 -1.29 9.25 -6.00
CA THR A 59 -0.35 9.72 -4.99
C THR A 59 -0.96 10.88 -4.23
N VAL A 60 -1.09 10.73 -2.91
CA VAL A 60 -1.70 11.72 -2.03
C VAL A 60 -0.70 12.20 -0.98
N GLU A 61 -0.94 13.36 -0.39
CA GLU A 61 -0.17 13.81 0.77
C GLU A 61 -0.46 12.93 1.99
N ASP A 62 0.59 12.56 2.71
CA ASP A 62 0.51 11.84 3.98
C ASP A 62 0.16 12.80 5.11
N VAL A 63 -1.14 13.04 5.27
CA VAL A 63 -1.69 13.85 6.36
C VAL A 63 -1.50 13.23 7.75
N PHE A 64 -1.11 11.96 7.83
CA PHE A 64 -0.85 11.25 9.08
C PHE A 64 0.63 11.32 9.49
N SER A 65 1.52 11.74 8.59
CA SER A 65 2.91 12.00 8.93
C SER A 65 2.98 13.18 9.90
N SER A 66 2.96 12.88 11.20
CA SER A 66 3.26 13.87 12.23
C SER A 66 4.67 14.37 11.96
N GLY A 67 4.81 15.64 11.55
CA GLY A 67 6.08 16.18 11.07
C GLY A 67 7.22 16.01 12.07
N LYS A 68 7.96 14.91 11.98
CA LYS A 68 9.30 14.79 12.53
C LYS A 68 10.27 14.95 11.38
N GLY A 69 10.96 16.09 11.36
CA GLY A 69 11.99 16.40 10.37
C GLY A 69 11.96 17.82 9.82
N ARG A 70 11.76 18.84 10.67
CA ARG A 70 12.52 20.08 10.53
C ARG A 70 13.49 20.06 11.72
N GLU A 71 14.59 19.32 11.58
CA GLU A 71 15.76 19.58 12.42
C GLU A 71 16.36 20.90 11.91
N VAL A 72 16.66 21.75 12.88
CA VAL A 72 17.15 23.13 12.75
C VAL A 72 18.60 23.13 12.27
#